data_AF-A0A9Q1JZ68-F1
#
_entry.id   AF-A0A9Q1JZ68-F1
#
_cell.length_a   1.000
_cell.length_b   1.000
_cell.length_c   1.000
_cell.angle_alpha   90.00
_cell.angle_beta   90.00
_cell.angle_gamma   90.00
#
_symmetry.space_group_name_H-M   'P 1'
#
loop_
_entity.id
_entity.type
_entity.pdbx_description
1 polymer ?
#
loop_
_entity_poly.entity_id
_entity_poly.type
_entity_poly.pdbx_seq_one_letter_code
_entity_poly.pdbx_strand_id
1 'polypeptide(L)'
;MAPAMASLKPVQEILQSGVVPERYVQPKDNKRQADADGVVPLMETRVVDFSLVSSDPDELEKLHSALSSWGCAQLVNHGMSSSFLDEVREMSKQFFRLPSVEKEKYASKEGANDLEGYDNDNAVRNEEGAFNWNDKLHLQVHPENQRKLEF
;
A
#
# COMPACT_ATOMS: atom_id res chain seq x y z
N MET A 1 24.96 12.97 20.81
CA MET A 1 23.77 13.34 20.01
C MET A 1 23.88 12.62 18.68
N ALA A 2 22.98 11.69 18.39
CA ALA A 2 22.83 11.22 17.01
C ALA A 2 22.28 12.38 16.17
N PRO A 3 22.72 12.58 14.92
CA PRO A 3 22.14 13.59 14.05
C PRO A 3 20.66 13.23 13.85
N ALA A 4 19.77 14.22 13.95
CA ALA A 4 18.40 14.07 13.46
C ALA A 4 18.51 13.63 11.99
N MET A 5 18.02 12.44 11.65
CA MET A 5 17.95 12.02 10.26
C MET A 5 17.01 13.02 9.58
N ALA A 6 17.54 13.81 8.64
CA ALA A 6 16.72 14.75 7.91
C ALA A 6 15.59 13.98 7.21
N SER A 7 14.34 14.35 7.49
CA SER A 7 13.16 13.84 6.78
C SER A 7 13.42 13.84 5.27
N LEU A 8 13.18 12.71 4.64
CA LEU A 8 13.39 12.53 3.22
C LEU A 8 12.28 13.24 2.44
N LYS A 9 12.61 13.84 1.29
CA LYS A 9 11.62 14.48 0.42
C LYS A 9 10.55 13.47 -0.03
N PRO A 10 9.26 13.87 -0.08
CA PRO A 10 8.20 13.05 -0.67
C PRO A 10 8.50 12.61 -2.11
N VAL A 11 8.09 11.41 -2.50
CA VAL A 11 8.23 10.90 -3.87
C VAL A 11 7.51 11.81 -4.87
N GLN A 12 6.34 12.35 -4.51
CA GLN A 12 5.63 13.33 -5.34
C GLN A 12 6.47 14.58 -5.67
N GLU A 13 7.38 15.00 -4.79
CA GLU A 13 8.28 16.13 -5.04
C GLU A 13 9.50 15.70 -5.86
N ILE A 14 10.05 14.52 -5.57
CA ILE A 14 11.18 13.95 -6.33
C ILE A 14 10.81 13.80 -7.81
N LEU A 15 9.58 13.37 -8.09
CA LEU A 15 9.05 13.24 -9.45
C LEU A 15 9.10 14.53 -10.28
N GLN A 16 9.04 15.70 -9.64
CA GLN A 16 9.10 16.99 -10.34
C GLN A 16 10.45 17.20 -11.04
N SER A 17 11.51 16.57 -10.54
CA SER A 17 12.83 16.60 -11.18
C SER A 17 12.93 15.69 -12.40
N GLY A 18 12.02 14.72 -12.56
CA GLY A 18 12.07 13.70 -13.61
C GLY A 18 13.17 12.65 -13.43
N VAL A 19 13.95 12.71 -12.35
CA VAL A 19 15.07 11.82 -12.07
C VAL A 19 14.77 10.95 -10.86
N VAL A 20 14.94 9.63 -11.02
CA VAL A 20 14.84 8.65 -9.92
C VAL A 20 16.20 8.57 -9.21
N PRO A 21 16.30 8.92 -7.90
CA PRO A 21 17.56 8.80 -7.18
C PRO A 21 17.98 7.33 -6.99
N GLU A 22 19.29 7.09 -7.00
CA GLU A 22 19.88 5.74 -6.96
C GLU A 22 19.41 4.89 -5.77
N ARG A 23 19.14 5.52 -4.62
CA ARG A 23 18.63 4.82 -3.42
C ARG A 23 17.27 4.14 -3.59
N TYR A 24 16.50 4.50 -4.62
CA TYR A 24 15.22 3.86 -4.95
C TYR A 24 15.35 2.82 -6.07
N VAL A 25 16.53 2.69 -6.68
CA VAL A 25 16.80 1.68 -7.69
C VAL A 25 17.05 0.36 -6.96
N GLN A 26 16.21 -0.64 -7.25
CA GLN A 26 16.41 -1.97 -6.67
C GLN A 26 17.74 -2.56 -7.18
N PRO A 27 18.58 -3.11 -6.29
CA PRO A 27 19.78 -3.82 -6.70
C PRO A 27 19.43 -4.93 -7.69
N LYS A 28 20.25 -5.11 -8.72
CA LYS A 28 20.12 -6.25 -9.63
C LYS A 28 20.51 -7.51 -8.87
N ASP A 29 19.52 -8.21 -8.32
CA ASP A 29 19.74 -9.50 -7.70
C ASP A 29 19.57 -10.59 -8.77
N ASN A 30 20.64 -11.35 -9.05
CA ASN A 30 20.64 -12.39 -10.09
C ASN A 30 19.55 -13.48 -9.87
N LYS A 31 19.01 -13.59 -8.65
CA LYS A 31 17.92 -14.50 -8.31
C LYS A 31 16.55 -14.06 -8.85
N ARG A 32 16.24 -12.76 -8.82
CA ARG A 32 14.94 -12.22 -9.32
C ARG A 32 14.89 -12.18 -10.84
N GLN A 33 16.04 -12.09 -11.48
CA GLN A 33 16.13 -12.05 -12.94
C GLN A 33 15.76 -13.41 -13.58
N ALA A 34 15.97 -14.51 -12.86
CA ALA A 34 15.50 -15.85 -13.28
C ALA A 34 13.96 -15.97 -13.30
N ASP A 35 13.26 -15.22 -12.44
CA ASP A 35 11.79 -15.17 -12.42
C ASP A 35 11.21 -14.13 -13.38
N ALA A 36 11.98 -13.10 -13.76
CA ALA A 36 11.54 -12.03 -14.66
C ALA A 36 11.55 -12.45 -16.15
N ASP A 37 12.44 -13.37 -16.54
CA ASP A 37 12.46 -13.98 -17.88
C ASP A 37 11.57 -15.23 -17.99
N GLY A 38 11.03 -15.71 -16.86
CA GLY A 38 10.02 -16.75 -16.82
C GLY A 38 8.65 -16.19 -17.16
N VAL A 39 7.83 -16.96 -17.90
CA VAL A 39 6.40 -16.68 -17.99
C VAL A 39 5.86 -16.74 -16.56
N VAL A 40 5.57 -15.58 -15.96
CA VAL A 40 4.84 -15.52 -14.69
C VAL A 40 3.60 -16.35 -14.90
N PRO A 41 3.38 -17.44 -14.13
CA PRO A 41 2.20 -18.26 -14.32
C PRO A 41 1.01 -17.33 -14.18
N LEU A 42 0.25 -17.18 -15.26
CA LEU A 42 -0.94 -16.35 -15.23
C LEU A 42 -1.78 -16.91 -14.09
N MET A 43 -1.96 -16.11 -13.02
CA MET A 43 -2.88 -16.47 -11.96
C MET A 43 -4.23 -16.58 -12.64
N GLU A 44 -4.64 -17.82 -12.92
CA GLU A 44 -5.92 -18.13 -13.53
C GLU A 44 -6.95 -17.48 -12.63
N THR A 45 -7.59 -16.40 -13.10
CA THR A 45 -8.21 -15.40 -12.24
C THR A 45 -9.31 -16.06 -11.43
N ARG A 46 -9.03 -16.44 -10.18
CA ARG A 46 -10.03 -16.99 -9.26
C ARG A 46 -10.78 -15.83 -8.65
N VAL A 47 -11.57 -15.21 -9.52
CA VAL A 47 -12.61 -14.28 -9.13
C VAL A 47 -13.64 -15.09 -8.35
N VAL A 48 -13.80 -14.76 -7.08
CA VAL A 48 -14.78 -15.39 -6.18
C VAL A 48 -15.99 -14.47 -6.07
N ASP A 49 -17.17 -15.01 -6.32
CA ASP A 49 -18.42 -14.32 -6.01
C ASP A 49 -18.68 -14.38 -4.51
N PHE A 50 -18.34 -13.30 -3.81
CA PHE A 50 -18.42 -13.26 -2.36
C PHE A 50 -19.86 -13.34 -1.84
N SER A 51 -20.85 -12.95 -2.66
CA SER A 51 -22.26 -13.04 -2.28
C SER A 51 -22.74 -14.49 -2.16
N LEU A 52 -22.05 -15.43 -2.80
CA LEU A 52 -22.42 -16.84 -2.88
C LEU A 52 -21.60 -17.73 -1.95
N VAL A 53 -20.48 -17.26 -1.37
CA VAL A 53 -19.57 -18.07 -0.54
C VAL A 53 -20.29 -18.82 0.61
N SER A 54 -21.36 -18.25 1.16
CA SER A 54 -22.13 -18.87 2.26
C SER A 54 -23.18 -19.89 1.79
N SER A 55 -23.52 -19.90 0.50
CA SER A 55 -24.64 -20.68 -0.07
C SER A 55 -24.22 -21.65 -1.17
N ASP A 56 -23.08 -21.42 -1.81
CA ASP A 56 -22.54 -22.19 -2.93
C ASP A 56 -21.20 -22.84 -2.51
N PRO A 57 -21.17 -24.17 -2.31
CA PRO A 57 -19.94 -24.90 -2.00
C PRO A 57 -18.82 -24.69 -3.02
N ASP A 58 -19.14 -24.46 -4.30
CA ASP A 58 -18.14 -24.29 -5.35
C ASP A 58 -17.40 -22.96 -5.18
N GLU A 59 -18.11 -21.88 -4.82
CA GLU A 59 -17.49 -20.57 -4.52
C GLU A 59 -16.65 -20.61 -3.24
N LEU A 60 -17.08 -21.36 -2.23
CA LEU A 60 -16.30 -21.60 -1.02
C LEU A 60 -15.01 -22.40 -1.34
N GLU A 61 -15.09 -23.42 -2.19
CA GLU A 61 -13.93 -24.18 -2.62
C GLU A 61 -12.96 -23.31 -3.44
N LYS A 62 -13.47 -22.47 -4.34
CA LYS A 62 -12.67 -21.50 -5.09
C LYS A 62 -11.88 -20.59 -4.16
N LEU A 63 -12.54 -20.03 -3.13
CA LEU A 63 -11.89 -19.18 -2.13
C LEU A 63 -10.80 -19.96 -1.35
N HIS A 64 -11.15 -21.14 -0.82
CA HIS A 64 -10.20 -21.98 -0.07
C HIS A 64 -8.96 -22.33 -0.91
N SER A 65 -9.20 -22.71 -2.16
CA SER A 65 -8.14 -23.13 -3.07
C SER A 65 -7.27 -21.94 -3.48
N ALA A 66 -7.84 -20.76 -3.73
CA ALA A 66 -7.08 -19.53 -4.00
C ALA A 66 -6.17 -19.14 -2.82
N LEU A 67 -6.70 -19.15 -1.59
CA LEU A 67 -5.94 -18.82 -0.38
C LEU A 67 -4.86 -19.86 -0.07
N SER A 68 -5.11 -21.14 -0.34
CA SER A 68 -4.16 -22.23 -0.05
C SER A 68 -3.03 -22.36 -1.08
N SER A 69 -3.26 -21.92 -2.32
CA SER A 69 -2.27 -22.00 -3.40
C SER A 69 -1.52 -20.69 -3.60
N TRP A 70 -2.23 -19.58 -3.72
CA TRP A 70 -1.67 -18.26 -4.04
C TRP A 70 -1.55 -17.33 -2.84
N GLY A 71 -2.32 -17.59 -1.77
CA GLY A 71 -2.38 -16.71 -0.60
C GLY A 71 -3.23 -15.45 -0.81
N CYS A 72 -3.87 -15.28 -1.97
CA CYS A 72 -4.74 -14.16 -2.29
C CYS A 72 -5.88 -14.57 -3.22
N ALA A 73 -6.92 -13.73 -3.28
CA ALA A 73 -8.08 -13.92 -4.16
C ALA A 73 -8.67 -12.55 -4.55
N GLN A 74 -9.35 -12.49 -5.69
CA GLN A 74 -10.14 -11.32 -6.08
C GLN A 74 -11.61 -11.58 -5.78
N LEU A 75 -12.25 -10.69 -5.03
CA LEU A 75 -13.67 -10.80 -4.69
C LEU A 75 -14.52 -9.89 -5.59
N VAL A 76 -15.63 -10.41 -6.09
CA VAL A 76 -16.72 -9.64 -6.72
C VAL A 76 -18.01 -9.81 -5.93
N ASN A 77 -19.00 -8.96 -6.18
CA ASN A 77 -20.29 -8.98 -5.48
C ASN A 77 -20.14 -8.94 -3.94
N HIS A 78 -19.10 -8.27 -3.46
CA HIS A 78 -18.72 -8.18 -2.04
C HIS A 78 -19.61 -7.25 -1.19
N GLY A 79 -20.75 -6.79 -1.72
CA GLY A 79 -21.74 -5.99 -0.99
C GLY A 79 -21.40 -4.50 -0.77
N MET A 80 -20.19 -4.05 -1.11
CA MET A 80 -19.84 -2.61 -1.09
C MET A 80 -20.31 -1.95 -2.39
N SER A 81 -20.94 -0.79 -2.29
CA SER A 81 -21.41 -0.06 -3.46
C SER A 81 -20.23 0.53 -4.26
N SER A 82 -20.37 0.59 -5.58
CA SER A 82 -19.37 1.24 -6.45
C SER A 82 -19.16 2.70 -6.09
N SER A 83 -20.23 3.42 -5.75
CA SER A 83 -20.17 4.83 -5.35
C SER A 83 -19.32 5.05 -4.10
N PHE A 84 -19.39 4.16 -3.12
CA PHE A 84 -18.57 4.22 -1.91
C PHE A 84 -17.08 3.99 -2.25
N LEU A 85 -16.77 3.01 -3.08
CA LEU A 85 -15.38 2.76 -3.51
C LEU A 85 -14.82 3.93 -4.32
N ASP A 86 -15.65 4.57 -5.14
CA ASP A 86 -15.26 5.76 -5.91
C ASP A 86 -15.01 6.97 -5.00
N GLU A 87 -15.83 7.15 -3.96
CA GLU A 87 -15.63 8.18 -2.94
C GLU A 87 -14.31 7.98 -2.19
N VAL A 88 -14.00 6.76 -1.74
CA VAL A 88 -12.72 6.45 -1.07
C VAL A 88 -11.52 6.76 -1.98
N ARG A 89 -11.59 6.39 -3.27
CA ARG A 89 -10.55 6.71 -4.25
C ARG A 89 -10.41 8.21 -4.45
N GLU A 90 -11.51 8.95 -4.53
CA GLU A 90 -11.46 10.40 -4.76
C GLU A 90 -10.94 11.14 -3.52
N MET A 91 -11.37 10.77 -2.32
CA MET A 91 -10.81 11.32 -1.06
C MET A 91 -9.30 11.09 -0.97
N SER A 92 -8.84 9.89 -1.34
CA SER A 92 -7.40 9.58 -1.38
C SER A 92 -6.65 10.51 -2.33
N LYS A 93 -7.17 10.72 -3.56
CA LYS A 93 -6.58 11.64 -4.52
C LYS A 93 -6.59 13.09 -4.03
N GLN A 94 -7.69 13.53 -3.42
CA GLN A 94 -7.81 14.88 -2.87
C GLN A 94 -6.75 15.15 -1.81
N PHE A 95 -6.55 14.22 -0.87
CA PHE A 95 -5.50 14.31 0.14
C PHE A 95 -4.10 14.46 -0.50
N PHE A 96 -3.74 13.59 -1.43
CA PHE A 96 -2.42 13.62 -2.06
C PHE A 96 -2.22 14.76 -3.08
N ARG A 97 -3.27 15.51 -3.42
CA ARG A 97 -3.19 16.78 -4.18
C ARG A 97 -2.97 18.00 -3.28
N LEU A 98 -3.15 17.87 -1.96
CA LEU A 98 -2.90 18.96 -1.03
C LEU A 98 -1.43 19.39 -1.07
N PRO A 99 -1.13 20.68 -0.80
CA PRO A 99 0.26 21.14 -0.62
C PRO A 99 0.99 20.33 0.45
N SER A 100 2.31 20.18 0.32
CA SER A 100 3.13 19.41 1.28
C SER A 100 2.94 19.89 2.72
N VAL A 101 2.88 21.21 2.93
CA VAL A 101 2.64 21.83 4.25
C VAL A 101 1.33 21.39 4.89
N GLU A 102 0.28 21.14 4.09
CA GLU A 102 -1.01 20.66 4.61
C GLU A 102 -0.95 19.17 4.95
N LYS A 103 -0.25 18.37 4.13
CA LYS A 103 -0.05 16.93 4.40
C LYS A 103 0.84 16.68 5.62
N GLU A 104 1.86 17.52 5.81
CA GLU A 104 2.80 17.45 6.94
C GLU A 104 2.13 17.68 8.30
N LYS A 105 0.97 18.34 8.36
CA LYS A 105 0.16 18.42 9.60
C LYS A 105 -0.23 17.04 10.10
N TYR A 106 -0.43 16.10 9.18
CA TYR A 106 -0.77 14.71 9.48
C TYR A 106 0.46 13.83 9.64
N ALA A 107 1.68 14.38 9.72
CA ALA A 107 2.90 13.58 9.76
C ALA A 107 2.89 12.53 10.87
N SER A 108 3.33 11.31 10.56
CA SER A 108 3.54 10.28 11.58
C SER A 108 4.54 10.75 12.62
N LYS A 109 4.22 10.55 13.91
CA LYS A 109 5.06 11.04 15.02
C LYS A 109 6.27 10.13 15.20
N GLU A 110 7.48 10.68 15.06
CA GLU A 110 8.72 9.93 15.29
C GLU A 110 8.82 9.39 16.72
N GLY A 111 9.25 8.13 16.87
CA GLY A 111 9.64 7.54 18.15
C GLY A 111 8.51 6.91 18.98
N ALA A 112 7.26 7.00 18.53
CA ALA A 112 6.19 6.14 19.05
C ALA A 112 6.12 4.87 18.19
N ASN A 113 5.70 3.73 18.76
CA ASN A 113 5.28 2.54 18.00
C ASN A 113 4.00 2.80 17.17
N ASP A 114 3.80 4.04 16.74
CA ASP A 114 2.59 4.59 16.18
C ASP A 114 2.86 4.89 14.71
N LEU A 115 2.46 3.96 13.86
CA LEU A 115 2.64 4.04 12.40
C LEU A 115 1.52 4.85 11.73
N GLU A 116 0.65 5.51 12.50
CA GLU A 116 -0.42 6.34 11.97
C GLU A 116 0.09 7.71 11.51
N GLY A 117 -0.50 8.23 10.43
CA GLY A 117 -0.19 9.52 9.85
C GLY A 117 0.25 9.45 8.39
N TYR A 118 0.40 10.63 7.81
CA TYR A 118 1.11 10.85 6.57
C TYR A 118 2.59 10.59 6.79
N ASP A 119 3.16 9.77 5.94
CA ASP A 119 4.54 9.42 6.06
C ASP A 119 5.17 9.38 4.68
N ASN A 120 6.29 10.09 4.60
CA ASN A 120 7.19 10.13 3.46
C ASN A 120 8.52 9.48 3.82
N ASP A 121 8.60 8.77 4.95
CA ASP A 121 9.72 7.93 5.30
C ASP A 121 9.78 6.85 4.23
N ASN A 122 10.52 7.21 3.19
CA ASN A 122 10.78 6.46 2.00
C ASN A 122 11.46 5.11 2.33
N ALA A 123 11.75 4.84 3.62
CA ALA A 123 12.83 4.02 4.15
C ALA A 123 12.37 2.78 4.92
N VAL A 124 11.21 2.18 4.61
CA VAL A 124 11.18 0.71 4.77
C VAL A 124 12.17 0.18 3.75
N ARG A 125 13.41 0.10 4.18
CA ARG A 125 14.50 -0.52 3.48
C ARG A 125 14.02 -1.94 3.23
N ASN A 126 13.85 -2.31 1.97
CA ASN A 126 13.66 -3.71 1.67
C ASN A 126 14.90 -4.48 2.15
N GLU A 127 14.84 -5.81 2.20
CA GLU A 127 15.96 -6.64 2.68
C GLU A 127 17.30 -6.30 2.00
N GLU A 128 17.25 -5.75 0.78
CA GLU A 128 18.39 -5.43 -0.08
C GLU A 128 18.95 -4.01 0.10
N GLY A 129 18.24 -3.10 0.75
CA GLY A 129 18.73 -1.73 0.92
C GLY A 129 18.05 -0.61 0.15
N ALA A 130 17.07 -0.93 -0.69
CA ALA A 130 16.36 0.06 -1.47
C ALA A 130 15.18 0.66 -0.71
N PHE A 131 14.92 1.93 -0.99
CA PHE A 131 13.77 2.71 -0.52
C PHE A 131 12.55 2.41 -1.42
N ASN A 132 11.35 2.36 -0.82
CA ASN A 132 10.12 2.19 -1.60
C ASN A 132 9.78 3.49 -2.36
N TRP A 133 9.21 3.35 -3.56
CA TRP A 133 8.79 4.47 -4.39
C TRP A 133 7.33 4.86 -4.14
N ASN A 134 7.01 5.32 -2.93
CA ASN A 134 5.67 5.75 -2.57
C ASN A 134 5.65 6.79 -1.43
N ASP A 135 4.59 7.61 -1.42
CA ASP A 135 4.15 8.35 -0.24
C ASP A 135 2.92 7.63 0.35
N LYS A 136 2.75 7.61 1.68
CA LYS A 136 1.66 6.85 2.32
C LYS A 136 0.92 7.68 3.38
N LEU A 137 -0.35 7.35 3.58
CA LEU A 137 -1.16 7.80 4.71
C LEU A 137 -1.73 6.56 5.37
N HIS A 138 -1.37 6.32 6.62
CA HIS A 138 -1.84 5.17 7.39
C HIS A 138 -2.77 5.64 8.51
N LEU A 139 -3.98 5.08 8.57
CA LEU A 139 -5.02 5.52 9.51
C LEU A 139 -5.60 4.31 10.24
N GLN A 140 -5.65 4.38 11.57
CA GLN A 140 -6.40 3.40 12.33
C GLN A 140 -7.88 3.78 12.36
N VAL A 141 -8.70 3.01 11.63
CA VAL A 141 -10.15 3.25 11.52
C VAL A 141 -11.00 2.40 12.49
N HIS A 142 -10.40 1.42 13.15
CA HIS A 142 -11.07 0.58 14.15
C HIS A 142 -10.07 0.04 15.20
N PRO A 143 -10.45 -0.11 16.49
CA PRO A 143 -11.72 0.30 17.09
C PRO A 143 -11.89 1.83 17.18
N GLU A 144 -13.14 2.30 17.31
CA GLU A 144 -13.45 3.73 17.20
C GLU A 144 -12.76 4.60 18.26
N ASN A 145 -12.61 4.07 19.48
CA ASN A 145 -11.96 4.75 20.60
C ASN A 145 -10.43 4.88 20.43
N GLN A 146 -9.85 4.24 19.42
CA GLN A 146 -8.43 4.36 19.07
C GLN A 146 -8.19 5.25 17.86
N ARG A 147 -9.26 5.76 17.21
CA ARG A 147 -9.13 6.67 16.07
C ARG A 147 -8.47 7.98 16.52
N LYS A 148 -7.40 8.37 15.83
CA LYS A 148 -6.79 9.69 15.96
C LYS A 148 -7.31 10.56 14.83
N LEU A 149 -8.20 11.48 15.16
CA LEU A 149 -8.77 12.44 14.20
C LEU A 149 -8.22 13.86 14.37
N GLU A 150 -7.45 14.08 15.44
CA GLU A 150 -6.79 15.34 15.77
C GLU A 150 -5.31 15.23 15.41
N PHE A 151 -4.91 15.92 14.35
CA PHE A 151 -3.52 16.06 13.90
C PHE A 151 -3.16 17.55 13.84
#